data_AF-J2IRN6-F1
#
_entry.id   AF-J2IRN6-F1
#
_cell.length_a   1.000
_cell.length_b   1.000
_cell.length_c   1.000
_cell.angle_alpha   90.00
_cell.angle_beta   90.00
_cell.angle_gamma   90.00
#
_symmetry.space_group_name_H-M   'P 1'
#
loop_
_entity.id
_entity.type
_entity.pdbx_description
1 polymer ?
#
loop_
_entity_poly.entity_id
_entity_poly.type
_entity_poly.pdbx_seq_one_letter_code
_entity_poly.pdbx_strand_id
1 'polypeptide(L)'
;MGKTATAEFAFMHTGPTRNPHDLSRTPGSSSAGSAAGLAAGLFAAALGTQTAGSLIKPASYCGLHAYKPSHNLVSLEGVKPLAPSFDTAGWYAASARDLSLIARVLIPGLPRYAVANGRLKIGFCRTPYWGMADPDVHQAVTAAATAFAERGHGVDEIVLPSAFETVARDHQIINDCEGARALHKEQRTSIELMSPELAEMFARASAISWQDEVATRNRLALLVSAMNATIEPYDAVIAPSCAHVAPVGLAATGTSDFIRLWTAFGLPQANIPLMRNDGELPIGLQVIGSAFSDAKLLHCIEVLSGTLNHRAGHAQP
;
A
#
# COMPACT_ATOMS: atom_id res chain seq x y z
N MET A 1 0.75 -12.54 22.54
CA MET A 1 0.96 -11.61 21.40
C MET A 1 1.29 -10.22 21.93
N GLY A 2 2.07 -9.40 21.21
CA GLY A 2 2.65 -8.14 21.71
C GLY A 2 2.83 -7.07 20.61
N LYS A 3 3.63 -6.03 20.89
CA LYS A 3 3.90 -4.93 19.94
C LYS A 3 4.98 -5.34 18.94
N THR A 4 4.74 -5.05 17.67
CA THR A 4 5.70 -5.28 16.58
C THR A 4 6.58 -4.05 16.35
N ALA A 5 7.77 -4.27 15.78
CA ALA A 5 8.68 -3.19 15.42
C ALA A 5 8.06 -2.28 14.34
N THR A 6 8.16 -0.97 14.56
CA THR A 6 7.83 0.07 13.57
C THR A 6 9.07 0.91 13.32
N ALA A 7 9.19 1.46 12.12
CA ALA A 7 10.12 2.56 11.88
C ALA A 7 9.75 3.77 12.75
N GLU A 8 10.74 4.58 13.11
CA GLU A 8 10.59 5.67 14.08
C GLU A 8 9.47 6.64 13.64
N PHE A 9 8.47 6.84 14.50
CA PHE A 9 7.26 7.64 14.20
C PHE A 9 6.58 7.31 12.86
N ALA A 10 6.67 6.04 12.43
CA ALA A 10 6.20 5.58 11.13
C ALA A 10 6.88 6.26 9.93
N PHE A 11 8.04 6.87 10.14
CA PHE A 11 8.85 7.58 9.14
C PHE A 11 10.10 6.79 8.72
N MET A 12 10.96 7.37 7.89
CA MET A 12 11.96 6.67 7.08
C MET A 12 13.06 5.90 7.85
N HIS A 13 13.22 6.14 9.16
CA HIS A 13 14.24 5.47 9.98
C HIS A 13 13.85 4.04 10.35
N THR A 14 14.44 3.07 9.65
CA THR A 14 14.12 1.65 9.78
C THR A 14 14.73 1.02 11.04
N GLY A 15 14.02 0.04 11.58
CA GLY A 15 14.52 -0.80 12.68
C GLY A 15 15.29 -2.05 12.20
N PRO A 16 15.68 -2.94 13.12
CA PRO A 16 16.52 -4.12 12.82
C PRO A 16 15.78 -5.29 12.16
N THR A 17 14.47 -5.15 11.89
CA THR A 17 13.63 -6.21 11.31
C THR A 17 14.13 -6.58 9.92
N ARG A 18 14.19 -7.89 9.63
CA ARG A 18 14.65 -8.45 8.35
C ARG A 18 13.53 -9.18 7.63
N ASN A 19 13.65 -9.32 6.31
CA ASN A 19 12.69 -10.04 5.48
C ASN A 19 12.75 -11.55 5.78
N PRO A 20 11.62 -12.23 6.07
CA PRO A 20 11.61 -13.65 6.38
C PRO A 20 11.98 -14.56 5.18
N HIS A 21 11.88 -14.07 3.94
CA HIS A 21 12.27 -14.80 2.74
C HIS A 21 13.79 -14.70 2.45
N ASP A 22 14.44 -13.64 2.93
CA ASP A 22 15.89 -13.42 2.81
C ASP A 22 16.34 -12.44 3.89
N LEU A 23 17.05 -12.95 4.90
CA LEU A 23 17.48 -12.14 6.05
C LEU A 23 18.48 -11.03 5.69
N SER A 24 19.07 -11.03 4.49
CA SER A 24 19.92 -9.93 4.03
C SER A 24 19.13 -8.69 3.60
N ARG A 25 17.80 -8.79 3.49
CA ARG A 25 16.92 -7.76 2.89
C ARG A 25 15.97 -7.11 3.89
N THR A 26 15.49 -5.93 3.52
CA THR A 26 14.45 -5.22 4.25
C THR A 26 13.08 -5.91 4.11
N PRO A 27 12.28 -6.02 5.18
CA PRO A 27 10.88 -6.45 5.08
C PRO A 27 9.97 -5.33 4.55
N GLY A 28 10.50 -4.14 4.30
CA GLY A 28 9.72 -2.92 4.09
C GLY A 28 9.44 -2.19 5.40
N SER A 29 8.78 -1.04 5.30
CA SER A 29 8.61 -0.08 6.39
C SER A 29 7.41 0.83 6.09
N SER A 30 6.69 1.39 7.08
CA SER A 30 6.99 1.38 8.53
C SER A 30 6.43 0.24 9.35
N SER A 31 5.44 -0.50 8.88
CA SER A 31 4.84 -1.64 9.60
C SER A 31 5.69 -2.93 9.51
N ALA A 32 7.02 -2.80 9.64
CA ALA A 32 8.02 -3.83 9.35
C ALA A 32 7.81 -5.11 10.16
N GLY A 33 7.69 -5.00 11.49
CA GLY A 33 7.54 -6.16 12.36
C GLY A 33 6.20 -6.87 12.18
N SER A 34 5.15 -6.13 11.82
CA SER A 34 3.82 -6.70 11.55
C SER A 34 3.85 -7.60 10.32
N ALA A 35 4.43 -7.12 9.21
CA ALA A 35 4.55 -7.92 8.00
C ALA A 35 5.54 -9.09 8.17
N ALA A 36 6.76 -8.82 8.64
CA ALA A 36 7.78 -9.85 8.79
C ALA A 36 7.36 -10.94 9.78
N GLY A 37 6.74 -10.57 10.90
CA GLY A 37 6.30 -11.52 11.92
C GLY A 37 5.14 -12.40 11.45
N LEU A 38 4.18 -11.85 10.68
CA LEU A 38 3.09 -12.66 10.11
C LEU A 38 3.62 -13.61 9.05
N ALA A 39 4.48 -13.12 8.14
CA ALA A 39 5.10 -13.95 7.11
C ALA A 39 6.01 -15.04 7.68
N ALA A 40 6.64 -14.81 8.85
CA ALA A 40 7.38 -15.82 9.60
C ALA A 40 6.50 -16.78 10.43
N GLY A 41 5.17 -16.67 10.36
CA GLY A 41 4.24 -17.55 11.07
C GLY A 41 4.16 -17.31 12.58
N LEU A 42 4.60 -16.15 13.08
CA LEU A 42 4.60 -15.84 14.52
C LEU A 42 3.20 -15.50 15.07
N PHE A 43 2.30 -15.07 14.20
CA PHE A 43 0.90 -14.73 14.52
C PHE A 43 0.01 -14.77 13.29
N ALA A 44 -1.30 -14.96 13.50
CA ALA A 44 -2.27 -15.18 12.42
C ALA A 44 -2.79 -13.90 11.74
N ALA A 45 -2.67 -12.76 12.41
CA ALA A 45 -3.11 -11.45 11.92
C ALA A 45 -2.26 -10.35 12.53
N ALA A 46 -2.08 -9.25 11.80
CA ALA A 46 -1.29 -8.12 12.26
C ALA A 46 -1.91 -6.81 11.80
N LEU A 47 -1.89 -5.80 12.67
CA LEU A 47 -2.27 -4.44 12.32
C LEU A 47 -1.03 -3.65 11.87
N GLY A 48 -1.26 -2.65 11.03
CA GLY A 48 -0.27 -1.68 10.60
C GLY A 48 -0.94 -0.36 10.22
N THR A 49 -0.14 0.58 9.74
CA THR A 49 -0.63 1.86 9.23
C THR A 49 0.01 2.17 7.88
N GLN A 50 -0.67 3.02 7.11
CA GLN A 50 -0.17 3.56 5.85
C GLN A 50 -0.44 5.06 5.77
N THR A 51 0.65 5.82 5.67
CA THR A 51 0.63 7.27 5.35
C THR A 51 1.09 7.50 3.92
N ALA A 52 2.15 6.80 3.49
CA ALA A 52 2.61 6.78 2.09
C ALA A 52 2.36 5.38 1.50
N GLY A 53 3.17 4.41 1.90
CA GLY A 53 3.06 3.01 1.47
C GLY A 53 3.36 1.99 2.57
N SER A 54 3.26 2.41 3.83
CA SER A 54 3.74 1.66 5.00
C SER A 54 2.97 0.37 5.35
N LEU A 55 1.92 0.05 4.61
CA LEU A 55 1.19 -1.21 4.71
C LEU A 55 1.43 -2.10 3.49
N ILE A 56 1.15 -1.57 2.29
CA ILE A 56 1.22 -2.32 1.03
C ILE A 56 2.66 -2.70 0.65
N LYS A 57 3.65 -1.83 0.87
CA LYS A 57 5.06 -2.11 0.57
C LYS A 57 5.60 -3.30 1.36
N PRO A 58 5.51 -3.33 2.70
CA PRO A 58 5.96 -4.50 3.45
C PRO A 58 5.12 -5.75 3.17
N ALA A 59 3.83 -5.61 2.78
CA ALA A 59 3.04 -6.77 2.31
C ALA A 59 3.62 -7.37 1.02
N SER A 60 3.96 -6.52 0.04
CA SER A 60 4.61 -6.91 -1.21
C SER A 60 5.92 -7.67 -0.94
N TYR A 61 6.80 -7.09 -0.12
CA TYR A 61 8.11 -7.66 0.17
C TYR A 61 8.06 -8.92 1.03
N CYS A 62 7.10 -9.03 1.94
CA CYS A 62 6.95 -10.20 2.81
C CYS A 62 6.00 -11.26 2.22
N GLY A 63 5.45 -11.06 1.03
CA GLY A 63 4.58 -12.04 0.37
C GLY A 63 3.25 -12.25 1.09
N LEU A 64 2.61 -11.17 1.55
CA LEU A 64 1.38 -11.22 2.33
C LEU A 64 0.19 -10.57 1.62
N HIS A 65 -1.01 -11.06 1.95
CA HIS A 65 -2.21 -10.28 1.73
C HIS A 65 -2.26 -9.13 2.73
N ALA A 66 -2.60 -7.94 2.25
CA ALA A 66 -2.83 -6.78 3.10
C ALA A 66 -3.97 -5.93 2.56
N TYR A 67 -4.64 -5.21 3.45
CA TYR A 67 -5.72 -4.30 3.07
C TYR A 67 -5.66 -3.02 3.89
N LYS A 68 -5.60 -1.91 3.15
CA LYS A 68 -5.77 -0.55 3.62
C LYS A 68 -7.18 -0.09 3.22
N PRO A 69 -8.08 0.14 4.19
CA PRO A 69 -9.41 0.70 3.92
C PRO A 69 -9.36 2.08 3.28
N SER A 70 -10.52 2.58 2.87
CA SER A 70 -10.71 4.00 2.58
C SER A 70 -10.25 4.85 3.76
N HIS A 71 -9.63 5.99 3.48
CA HIS A 71 -9.21 6.93 4.51
C HIS A 71 -10.41 7.33 5.38
N ASN A 72 -10.19 7.47 6.70
CA ASN A 72 -11.21 7.72 7.72
C ASN A 72 -12.29 6.62 7.91
N LEU A 73 -12.19 5.44 7.29
CA LEU A 73 -13.16 4.36 7.52
C LEU A 73 -12.94 3.61 8.84
N VAL A 74 -11.72 3.63 9.38
CA VAL A 74 -11.36 3.02 10.67
C VAL A 74 -10.79 4.10 11.58
N SER A 75 -11.24 4.13 12.83
CA SER A 75 -10.76 5.10 13.83
C SER A 75 -9.24 4.95 14.06
N LEU A 76 -8.57 6.09 14.18
CA LEU A 76 -7.15 6.19 14.56
C LEU A 76 -6.96 6.61 16.01
N GLU A 77 -8.00 6.52 16.84
CA GLU A 77 -7.88 6.79 18.27
C GLU A 77 -6.78 5.90 18.88
N GLY A 78 -5.83 6.52 19.59
CA GLY A 78 -4.68 5.84 20.17
C GLY A 78 -3.53 5.53 19.19
N VAL A 79 -3.64 5.88 17.92
CA VAL A 79 -2.56 5.76 16.93
C VAL A 79 -1.73 7.07 16.92
N LYS A 80 -0.40 6.96 16.96
CA LYS A 80 0.50 8.12 16.86
C LYS A 80 0.38 8.71 15.45
N PRO A 81 -0.01 10.00 15.30
CA PRO A 81 -0.13 10.61 13.98
C PRO A 81 1.23 10.89 13.36
N LEU A 82 1.29 10.77 12.04
CA LEU A 82 2.37 11.29 11.19
C LEU A 82 1.79 12.37 10.27
N ALA A 83 0.91 12.01 9.34
CA ALA A 83 0.21 12.95 8.47
C ALA A 83 -1.28 12.60 8.45
N PRO A 84 -2.11 13.21 9.32
CA PRO A 84 -3.53 12.88 9.46
C PRO A 84 -4.34 12.90 8.16
N SER A 85 -3.93 13.69 7.17
CA SER A 85 -4.57 13.69 5.84
C SER A 85 -4.44 12.37 5.09
N PHE A 86 -3.50 11.51 5.48
CA PHE A 86 -3.19 10.25 4.79
C PHE A 86 -3.15 9.03 5.71
N ASP A 87 -2.86 9.23 7.00
CA ASP A 87 -2.77 8.15 7.98
C ASP A 87 -4.00 7.25 7.91
N THR A 88 -3.79 5.96 7.67
CA THR A 88 -4.86 4.97 7.58
C THR A 88 -4.42 3.69 8.27
N ALA A 89 -5.22 3.18 9.21
CA ALA A 89 -5.01 1.86 9.80
C ALA A 89 -5.33 0.78 8.76
N GLY A 90 -4.57 -0.31 8.77
CA GLY A 90 -4.81 -1.46 7.91
C GLY A 90 -4.29 -2.73 8.55
N TRP A 91 -4.43 -3.85 7.84
CA TRP A 91 -4.04 -5.14 8.38
C TRP A 91 -3.50 -6.09 7.33
N TYR A 92 -2.75 -7.06 7.83
CA TYR A 92 -2.18 -8.18 7.11
C TYR A 92 -2.91 -9.47 7.47
N ALA A 93 -2.96 -10.39 6.51
CA ALA A 93 -3.39 -11.75 6.75
C ALA A 93 -2.69 -12.73 5.80
N ALA A 94 -2.80 -14.02 6.11
CA ALA A 94 -2.29 -15.08 5.24
C ALA A 94 -3.18 -15.34 4.02
N SER A 95 -4.43 -14.85 4.02
CA SER A 95 -5.37 -15.04 2.92
C SER A 95 -6.29 -13.83 2.72
N ALA A 96 -6.83 -13.68 1.50
CA ALA A 96 -7.84 -12.68 1.18
C ALA A 96 -9.10 -12.80 2.06
N ARG A 97 -9.53 -14.04 2.35
CA ARG A 97 -10.69 -14.30 3.21
C ARG A 97 -10.47 -13.76 4.63
N ASP A 98 -9.27 -13.92 5.17
CA ASP A 98 -8.95 -13.45 6.52
C ASP A 98 -8.93 -11.92 6.58
N LEU A 99 -8.53 -11.23 5.49
CA LEU A 99 -8.68 -9.78 5.40
C LEU A 99 -10.15 -9.36 5.58
N SER A 100 -11.08 -10.04 4.91
CA SER A 100 -12.52 -9.77 5.01
C SER A 100 -13.08 -10.09 6.40
N LEU A 101 -12.58 -11.14 7.06
CA LEU A 101 -13.00 -11.48 8.43
C LEU A 101 -12.59 -10.38 9.42
N ILE A 102 -11.35 -9.90 9.33
CA ILE A 102 -10.86 -8.79 10.14
C ILE A 102 -11.64 -7.50 9.83
N ALA A 103 -11.96 -7.24 8.56
CA ALA A 103 -12.73 -6.07 8.12
C ALA A 103 -14.08 -5.97 8.83
N ARG A 104 -14.80 -7.08 8.97
CA ARG A 104 -16.12 -7.12 9.62
C ARG A 104 -16.07 -6.75 11.11
N VAL A 105 -14.91 -6.92 11.75
CA VAL A 105 -14.71 -6.53 13.15
C VAL A 105 -14.31 -5.06 13.24
N LEU A 106 -13.38 -4.61 12.38
CA LEU A 106 -12.81 -3.26 12.44
C LEU A 106 -13.68 -2.18 11.78
N ILE A 107 -14.61 -2.57 10.91
CA ILE A 107 -15.54 -1.67 10.22
C ILE A 107 -16.98 -2.12 10.53
N PRO A 108 -17.53 -1.72 11.68
CA PRO A 108 -18.91 -2.05 12.04
C PRO A 108 -19.88 -1.56 10.95
N GLY A 109 -20.79 -2.45 10.53
CA GLY A 109 -21.77 -2.13 9.50
C GLY A 109 -21.27 -2.26 8.05
N LEU A 110 -20.02 -2.73 7.83
CA LEU A 110 -19.54 -3.02 6.47
C LEU A 110 -20.50 -4.01 5.78
N PRO A 111 -21.08 -3.65 4.62
CA PRO A 111 -22.06 -4.50 3.96
C PRO A 111 -21.39 -5.77 3.44
N ARG A 112 -22.17 -6.85 3.36
CA ARG A 112 -21.75 -8.01 2.57
C ARG A 112 -21.96 -7.68 1.11
N TYR A 113 -20.87 -7.67 0.35
CA TYR A 113 -20.96 -7.55 -1.09
C TYR A 113 -21.29 -8.92 -1.70
N ALA A 114 -22.40 -8.99 -2.43
CA ALA A 114 -22.81 -10.17 -3.17
C ALA A 114 -22.85 -9.80 -4.65
N VAL A 115 -22.02 -10.45 -5.47
CA VAL A 115 -22.01 -10.24 -6.93
C VAL A 115 -22.76 -11.37 -7.61
N ALA A 116 -23.59 -11.02 -8.59
CA ALA A 116 -24.43 -11.94 -9.33
C ALA A 116 -23.64 -12.84 -10.31
N ASN A 117 -22.48 -12.40 -10.80
CA ASN A 117 -21.60 -13.16 -11.70
C ASN A 117 -20.14 -12.88 -11.33
N GLY A 118 -19.36 -13.90 -10.92
CA GLY A 118 -17.97 -13.76 -10.44
C GLY A 118 -16.93 -13.28 -11.47
N ARG A 119 -17.36 -12.68 -12.60
CA ARG A 119 -16.48 -12.02 -13.57
C ARG A 119 -16.34 -10.55 -13.17
N LEU A 120 -15.11 -10.05 -13.24
CA LEU A 120 -14.76 -8.70 -12.83
C LEU A 120 -14.37 -7.90 -14.07
N LYS A 121 -14.66 -6.60 -14.06
CA LYS A 121 -14.06 -5.64 -14.98
C LYS A 121 -12.88 -4.96 -14.29
N ILE A 122 -11.68 -5.22 -14.80
CA ILE A 122 -10.41 -4.87 -14.18
C ILE A 122 -9.70 -3.83 -15.04
N GLY A 123 -9.24 -2.77 -14.38
CA GLY A 123 -8.35 -1.80 -15.00
C GLY A 123 -6.89 -2.13 -14.75
N PHE A 124 -6.06 -2.37 -15.77
CA PHE A 124 -4.62 -2.53 -15.61
C PHE A 124 -3.91 -1.19 -15.79
N CYS A 125 -3.42 -0.60 -14.69
CA CYS A 125 -2.78 0.71 -14.72
C CYS A 125 -1.26 0.60 -14.72
N ARG A 126 -0.64 1.01 -15.83
CA ARG A 126 0.78 1.35 -15.86
C ARG A 126 0.94 2.76 -15.29
N THR A 127 1.03 2.84 -13.96
CA THR A 127 1.17 4.12 -13.23
C THR A 127 2.21 5.05 -13.86
N PRO A 128 2.19 6.36 -13.60
CA PRO A 128 3.24 7.28 -14.06
C PRO A 128 4.68 6.86 -13.71
N TYR A 129 4.84 5.99 -12.72
CA TYR A 129 6.13 5.49 -12.23
C TYR A 129 6.55 4.17 -12.89
N TRP A 130 5.81 3.68 -13.88
CA TRP A 130 6.03 2.36 -14.51
C TRP A 130 7.48 2.14 -14.94
N GLY A 131 8.15 3.16 -15.48
CA GLY A 131 9.55 3.09 -15.93
C GLY A 131 10.57 2.89 -14.81
N MET A 132 10.18 3.06 -13.53
CA MET A 132 11.04 2.80 -12.38
C MET A 132 11.04 1.33 -11.96
N ALA A 133 10.07 0.53 -12.43
CA ALA A 133 9.93 -0.86 -12.00
C ALA A 133 10.88 -1.81 -12.74
N ASP A 134 11.39 -2.80 -12.02
CA ASP A 134 12.28 -3.83 -12.57
C ASP A 134 11.53 -4.73 -13.58
N PRO A 135 12.25 -5.33 -14.55
CA PRO A 135 11.66 -6.25 -15.52
C PRO A 135 10.86 -7.39 -14.88
N ASP A 136 11.34 -7.95 -13.77
CA ASP A 136 10.64 -9.01 -13.02
C ASP A 136 9.27 -8.55 -12.50
N VAL A 137 9.18 -7.29 -12.05
CA VAL A 137 7.93 -6.69 -11.59
C VAL A 137 6.97 -6.52 -12.76
N HIS A 138 7.44 -5.96 -13.88
CA HIS A 138 6.64 -5.84 -15.10
C HIS A 138 6.11 -7.19 -15.55
N GLN A 139 6.97 -8.21 -15.58
CA GLN A 139 6.61 -9.56 -16.00
C GLN A 139 5.55 -10.16 -15.08
N ALA A 140 5.75 -10.10 -13.76
CA ALA A 140 4.84 -10.70 -12.79
C ALA A 140 3.44 -10.07 -12.84
N VAL A 141 3.33 -8.73 -12.85
CA VAL A 141 2.02 -8.06 -12.87
C VAL A 141 1.32 -8.21 -14.23
N THR A 142 2.08 -8.21 -15.33
CA THR A 142 1.52 -8.43 -16.67
C THR A 142 1.00 -9.87 -16.78
N ALA A 143 1.75 -10.85 -16.26
CA ALA A 143 1.31 -12.25 -16.22
C ALA A 143 0.06 -12.43 -15.35
N ALA A 144 -0.07 -11.69 -14.25
CA ALA A 144 -1.29 -11.69 -13.45
C ALA A 144 -2.49 -11.12 -14.24
N ALA A 145 -2.32 -9.99 -14.92
CA ALA A 145 -3.34 -9.39 -15.80
C ALA A 145 -3.79 -10.37 -16.90
N THR A 146 -2.85 -11.03 -17.58
CA THR A 146 -3.14 -12.07 -18.58
C THR A 146 -3.92 -13.24 -17.96
N ALA A 147 -3.50 -13.73 -16.80
CA ALA A 147 -4.17 -14.83 -16.12
C ALA A 147 -5.61 -14.51 -15.68
N PHE A 148 -5.92 -13.23 -15.40
CA PHE A 148 -7.30 -12.78 -15.18
C PHE A 148 -8.12 -12.80 -16.47
N ALA A 149 -7.57 -12.29 -17.57
CA ALA A 149 -8.24 -12.28 -18.87
C ALA A 149 -8.54 -13.72 -19.37
N GLU A 150 -7.59 -14.65 -19.24
CA GLU A 150 -7.74 -16.05 -19.63
C GLU A 150 -8.85 -16.78 -18.86
N ARG A 151 -9.18 -16.31 -17.65
CA ARG A 151 -10.28 -16.85 -16.82
C ARG A 151 -11.60 -16.09 -17.01
N GLY A 152 -11.67 -15.22 -18.02
CA GLY A 152 -12.90 -14.56 -18.43
C GLY A 152 -13.23 -13.28 -17.65
N HIS A 153 -12.29 -12.72 -16.89
CA HIS A 153 -12.41 -11.34 -16.41
C HIS A 153 -12.16 -10.37 -17.57
N GLY A 154 -12.85 -9.23 -17.59
CA GLY A 154 -12.53 -8.14 -18.52
C GLY A 154 -11.30 -7.40 -18.00
N VAL A 155 -10.29 -7.18 -18.84
CA VAL A 155 -9.07 -6.47 -18.46
C VAL A 155 -8.78 -5.40 -19.50
N ASP A 156 -8.95 -4.13 -19.12
CA ASP A 156 -8.67 -2.99 -19.98
C ASP A 156 -7.43 -2.25 -19.47
N GLU A 157 -6.57 -1.78 -20.37
CA GLU A 157 -5.43 -0.93 -19.98
C GLU A 157 -5.91 0.49 -19.63
N ILE A 158 -5.40 1.03 -18.53
CA ILE A 158 -5.68 2.38 -18.05
C ILE A 158 -4.42 3.23 -18.13
N VAL A 159 -4.57 4.41 -18.73
CA VAL A 159 -3.57 5.47 -18.72
C VAL A 159 -4.06 6.60 -17.82
N LEU A 160 -3.29 6.92 -16.79
CA LEU A 160 -3.54 8.11 -15.98
C LEU A 160 -3.07 9.35 -16.75
N PRO A 161 -3.84 10.46 -16.73
CA PRO A 161 -3.39 11.74 -17.26
C PRO A 161 -2.03 12.17 -16.71
N SER A 162 -1.24 12.92 -17.48
CA SER A 162 0.10 13.38 -17.06
C SER A 162 0.07 14.24 -15.79
N ALA A 163 -1.07 14.87 -15.48
CA ALA A 163 -1.25 15.58 -14.22
C ALA A 163 -1.07 14.71 -12.96
N PHE A 164 -1.13 13.38 -13.08
CA PHE A 164 -0.87 12.44 -11.98
C PHE A 164 0.62 12.19 -11.72
N GLU A 165 1.52 12.60 -12.62
CA GLU A 165 2.98 12.41 -12.46
C GLU A 165 3.51 13.10 -11.18
N THR A 166 2.94 14.26 -10.82
CA THR A 166 3.37 15.07 -9.67
C THR A 166 2.77 14.63 -8.33
N VAL A 167 1.81 13.70 -8.32
CA VAL A 167 1.06 13.36 -7.10
C VAL A 167 1.96 12.83 -5.98
N ALA A 168 2.95 12.00 -6.31
CA ALA A 168 3.94 11.53 -5.34
C ALA A 168 4.67 12.68 -4.63
N ARG A 169 5.06 13.72 -5.38
CA ARG A 169 5.72 14.90 -4.83
C ARG A 169 4.78 15.72 -3.97
N ASP A 170 3.55 15.92 -4.45
CA ASP A 170 2.53 16.70 -3.75
C ASP A 170 2.10 16.02 -2.44
N HIS A 171 2.01 14.69 -2.44
CA HIS A 171 1.85 13.87 -1.22
C HIS A 171 3.01 14.09 -0.24
N GLN A 172 4.27 14.05 -0.71
CA GLN A 172 5.44 14.24 0.17
C GLN A 172 5.42 15.60 0.87
N ILE A 173 5.11 16.67 0.14
CA ILE A 173 5.04 18.04 0.67
C ILE A 173 4.03 18.10 1.83
N ILE A 174 2.83 17.57 1.62
CA ILE A 174 1.78 17.56 2.65
C ILE A 174 2.20 16.66 3.83
N ASN A 175 2.75 15.48 3.56
CA ASN A 175 3.23 14.56 4.57
C ASN A 175 4.28 15.20 5.48
N ASP A 176 5.27 15.89 4.91
CA ASP A 176 6.36 16.51 5.67
C ASP A 176 5.85 17.68 6.51
N CYS A 177 4.99 18.54 5.93
CA CYS A 177 4.39 19.65 6.67
C CYS A 177 3.50 19.16 7.82
N GLU A 178 2.69 18.12 7.61
CA GLU A 178 1.87 17.53 8.68
C GLU A 178 2.72 16.79 9.71
N GLY A 179 3.73 16.03 9.28
CA GLY A 179 4.68 15.33 10.15
C GLY A 179 5.40 16.29 11.09
N ALA A 180 5.88 17.43 10.57
CA ALA A 180 6.49 18.47 11.38
C ALA A 180 5.53 19.04 12.44
N ARG A 181 4.24 19.19 12.12
CA ARG A 181 3.22 19.65 13.08
C ARG A 181 2.88 18.56 14.10
N ALA A 182 2.70 17.32 13.64
CA ALA A 182 2.34 16.17 14.47
C ALA A 182 3.43 15.81 15.50
N LEU A 183 4.70 16.06 15.14
CA LEU A 183 5.87 15.83 15.99
C LEU A 183 6.44 17.12 16.58
N HIS A 184 5.71 18.23 16.53
CA HIS A 184 6.20 19.54 16.98
C HIS A 184 6.67 19.53 18.43
N LYS A 185 5.98 18.79 19.31
CA LYS A 185 6.38 18.66 20.71
C LYS A 185 7.74 17.95 20.81
N GLU A 186 7.86 16.78 20.21
CA GLU A 186 9.07 15.98 20.25
C GLU A 186 10.24 16.73 19.59
N GLN A 187 9.99 17.44 18.49
CA GLN A 187 10.99 18.28 17.81
C GLN A 187 11.51 19.39 18.74
N ARG A 188 10.66 19.95 19.61
CA ARG A 188 11.06 21.02 20.53
C ARG A 188 11.75 20.53 21.79
N THR A 189 11.45 19.33 22.25
CA THR A 189 11.91 18.84 23.55
C THR A 189 12.99 17.78 23.46
N SER A 190 13.19 17.17 22.30
CA SER A 190 13.97 15.92 22.17
C SER A 190 14.56 15.71 20.78
N ILE A 191 14.91 16.79 20.06
CA ILE A 191 15.43 16.71 18.69
C ILE A 191 16.73 15.90 18.59
N GLU A 192 17.54 15.92 19.64
CA GLU A 192 18.80 15.19 19.76
C GLU A 192 18.61 13.66 19.85
N LEU A 193 17.40 13.20 20.18
CA LEU A 193 17.04 11.78 20.23
C LEU A 193 16.43 11.29 18.91
N MET A 194 16.11 12.19 17.98
CA MET A 194 15.45 11.85 16.72
C MET A 194 16.46 11.42 15.66
N SER A 195 16.00 10.58 14.73
CA SER A 195 16.85 10.19 13.62
C SER A 195 17.19 11.36 12.67
N PRO A 196 18.29 11.23 11.90
CA PRO A 196 18.61 12.17 10.83
C PRO A 196 17.47 12.33 9.81
N GLU A 197 16.75 11.27 9.49
CA GLU A 197 15.65 11.31 8.53
C GLU A 197 14.48 12.20 9.00
N LEU A 198 14.16 12.19 10.30
CA LEU A 198 13.18 13.13 10.86
C LEU A 198 13.69 14.56 10.85
N ALA A 199 14.98 14.77 11.18
CA ALA A 199 15.60 16.09 11.07
C ALA A 199 15.51 16.65 9.64
N GLU A 200 15.74 15.80 8.63
CA GLU A 200 15.55 16.16 7.22
C GLU A 200 14.10 16.46 6.87
N MET A 201 13.13 15.70 7.41
CA MET A 201 11.70 16.00 7.24
C MET A 201 11.36 17.39 7.79
N PHE A 202 11.83 17.73 8.99
CA PHE A 202 11.59 19.06 9.56
C PHE A 202 12.26 20.16 8.74
N ALA A 203 13.48 19.93 8.26
CA ALA A 203 14.18 20.88 7.40
C ALA A 203 13.39 21.14 6.11
N ARG A 204 12.94 20.09 5.42
CA ARG A 204 12.08 20.21 4.22
C ARG A 204 10.77 20.94 4.53
N ALA A 205 10.07 20.55 5.60
CA ALA A 205 8.83 21.20 6.03
C ALA A 205 9.01 22.69 6.32
N SER A 206 10.12 23.07 6.97
CA SER A 206 10.41 24.48 7.30
C SER A 206 10.69 25.36 6.08
N ALA A 207 11.13 24.76 4.97
CA ALA A 207 11.39 25.46 3.71
C ALA A 207 10.13 25.66 2.85
N ILE A 208 9.00 25.06 3.23
CA ILE A 208 7.75 25.13 2.49
C ILE A 208 6.90 26.28 3.06
N SER A 209 6.53 27.23 2.21
CA SER A 209 5.65 28.33 2.62
C SER A 209 4.21 27.85 2.83
N TRP A 210 3.43 28.59 3.63
CA TRP A 210 1.99 28.34 3.77
C TRP A 210 1.28 28.33 2.41
N GLN A 211 1.63 29.27 1.54
CA GLN A 211 1.06 29.40 0.20
C GLN A 211 1.37 28.18 -0.67
N ASP A 212 2.59 27.66 -0.60
CA ASP A 212 3.01 26.48 -1.38
C ASP A 212 2.32 25.20 -0.89
N GLU A 213 2.17 25.03 0.43
CA GLU A 213 1.43 23.89 0.98
C GLU A 213 -0.05 23.95 0.58
N VAL A 214 -0.70 25.11 0.72
CA VAL A 214 -2.10 25.30 0.30
C VAL A 214 -2.27 25.05 -1.19
N ALA A 215 -1.36 25.58 -2.02
CA ALA A 215 -1.37 25.33 -3.46
C ALA A 215 -1.22 23.82 -3.77
N THR A 216 -0.40 23.10 -3.00
CA THR A 216 -0.22 21.65 -3.14
C THR A 216 -1.49 20.88 -2.80
N ARG A 217 -2.18 21.23 -1.70
CA ARG A 217 -3.48 20.64 -1.35
C ARG A 217 -4.53 20.89 -2.43
N ASN A 218 -4.57 22.11 -2.96
CA ASN A 218 -5.49 22.47 -4.03
C ASN A 218 -5.21 21.68 -5.31
N ARG A 219 -3.94 21.44 -5.68
CA ARG A 219 -3.59 20.58 -6.83
C ARG A 219 -4.14 19.16 -6.66
N LEU A 220 -3.94 18.51 -5.51
CA LEU A 220 -4.50 17.18 -5.27
C LEU A 220 -6.04 17.20 -5.32
N ALA A 221 -6.68 18.20 -4.69
CA ALA A 221 -8.14 18.33 -4.68
C ALA A 221 -8.73 18.45 -6.10
N LEU A 222 -8.06 19.20 -6.99
CA LEU A 222 -8.49 19.35 -8.39
C LEU A 222 -8.40 18.04 -9.19
N LEU A 223 -7.54 17.10 -8.78
CA LEU A 223 -7.37 15.81 -9.45
C LEU A 223 -8.36 14.73 -8.99
N VAL A 224 -9.10 14.95 -7.89
CA VAL A 224 -10.04 13.94 -7.33
C VAL A 224 -11.07 13.49 -8.36
N SER A 225 -11.69 14.43 -9.08
CA SER A 225 -12.71 14.11 -10.09
C SER A 225 -12.13 13.27 -11.23
N ALA A 226 -10.93 13.62 -11.71
CA ALA A 226 -10.25 12.86 -12.76
C ALA A 226 -9.83 11.46 -12.28
N MET A 227 -9.40 11.33 -11.02
CA MET A 227 -9.06 10.03 -10.43
C MET A 227 -10.32 9.15 -10.34
N ASN A 228 -11.43 9.68 -9.81
CA ASN A 228 -12.70 8.97 -9.71
C ASN A 228 -13.21 8.52 -11.08
N ALA A 229 -13.23 9.43 -12.07
CA ALA A 229 -13.64 9.10 -13.44
C ALA A 229 -12.77 8.00 -14.08
N THR A 230 -11.51 7.87 -13.66
CA THR A 230 -10.60 6.82 -14.15
C THR A 230 -10.89 5.46 -13.50
N ILE A 231 -11.22 5.43 -12.21
CA ILE A 231 -11.36 4.17 -11.44
C ILE A 231 -12.81 3.63 -11.39
N GLU A 232 -13.82 4.51 -11.37
CA GLU A 232 -15.24 4.15 -11.27
C GLU A 232 -15.75 3.19 -12.35
N PRO A 233 -15.26 3.22 -13.60
CA PRO A 233 -15.68 2.28 -14.65
C PRO A 233 -15.29 0.81 -14.39
N TYR A 234 -14.53 0.53 -13.34
CA TYR A 234 -13.96 -0.77 -13.02
C TYR A 234 -14.41 -1.27 -11.63
N ASP A 235 -14.44 -2.59 -11.48
CA ASP A 235 -14.65 -3.21 -10.17
C ASP A 235 -13.42 -3.01 -9.28
N ALA A 236 -12.24 -3.14 -9.89
CA ALA A 236 -10.94 -2.86 -9.30
C ALA A 236 -9.93 -2.42 -10.35
N VAL A 237 -8.95 -1.62 -9.94
CA VAL A 237 -7.75 -1.31 -10.71
C VAL A 237 -6.59 -2.11 -10.15
N ILE A 238 -5.75 -2.69 -11.01
CA ILE A 238 -4.54 -3.40 -10.63
C ILE A 238 -3.29 -2.67 -11.12
N ALA A 239 -2.25 -2.69 -10.29
CA ALA A 239 -0.95 -2.05 -10.56
C ALA A 239 0.16 -2.77 -9.76
N PRO A 240 1.45 -2.52 -10.04
CA PRO A 240 2.53 -2.98 -9.16
C PRO A 240 2.43 -2.34 -7.77
N SER A 241 2.61 -3.13 -6.70
CA SER A 241 2.74 -2.58 -5.35
C SER A 241 4.07 -1.86 -5.13
N CYS A 242 5.15 -2.32 -5.73
CA CYS A 242 6.50 -1.77 -5.56
C CYS A 242 7.26 -1.80 -6.89
N ALA A 243 8.28 -0.94 -7.01
CA ALA A 243 9.15 -0.90 -8.18
C ALA A 243 10.04 -2.15 -8.30
N HIS A 244 10.45 -2.71 -7.17
CA HIS A 244 11.44 -3.77 -7.08
C HIS A 244 10.97 -4.86 -6.13
N VAL A 245 11.66 -6.01 -6.13
CA VAL A 245 11.64 -6.92 -4.98
C VAL A 245 12.30 -6.26 -3.76
N ALA A 246 12.17 -6.87 -2.58
CA ALA A 246 12.72 -6.35 -1.34
C ALA A 246 14.22 -5.93 -1.47
N PRO A 247 14.59 -4.66 -1.23
CA PRO A 247 15.99 -4.22 -1.31
C PRO A 247 16.93 -4.92 -0.34
N VAL A 248 18.21 -5.03 -0.72
CA VAL A 248 19.28 -5.54 0.16
C VAL A 248 19.64 -4.49 1.21
N GLY A 249 19.87 -4.95 2.44
CA GLY A 249 20.17 -4.11 3.59
C GLY A 249 18.92 -3.50 4.21
N LEU A 250 19.14 -2.66 5.22
CA LEU A 250 18.08 -2.04 6.02
C LEU A 250 18.01 -0.52 5.87
N ALA A 251 19.03 0.11 5.27
CA ALA A 251 19.15 1.58 5.19
C ALA A 251 18.03 2.25 4.38
N ALA A 252 17.42 1.55 3.42
CA ALA A 252 16.31 2.05 2.63
C ALA A 252 15.32 0.94 2.33
N THR A 253 14.07 1.31 2.04
CA THR A 253 13.00 0.35 1.72
C THR A 253 12.49 0.46 0.28
N GLY A 254 13.15 1.27 -0.56
CA GLY A 254 12.66 1.59 -1.90
C GLY A 254 11.52 2.61 -1.89
N THR A 255 11.21 3.12 -3.09
CA THR A 255 10.17 4.14 -3.27
C THR A 255 8.78 3.63 -2.88
N SER A 256 7.92 4.52 -2.40
CA SER A 256 6.49 4.27 -2.20
C SER A 256 5.61 4.93 -3.25
N ASP A 257 6.17 5.46 -4.35
CA ASP A 257 5.44 6.23 -5.38
C ASP A 257 4.23 5.50 -5.95
N PHE A 258 4.41 4.22 -6.27
CA PHE A 258 3.38 3.29 -6.75
C PHE A 258 2.18 3.19 -5.80
N ILE A 259 2.39 3.42 -4.50
CA ILE A 259 1.38 3.26 -3.46
C ILE A 259 0.80 4.61 -3.05
N ARG A 260 1.66 5.61 -2.80
CA ARG A 260 1.22 6.93 -2.34
C ARG A 260 0.42 7.69 -3.39
N LEU A 261 0.57 7.36 -4.66
CA LEU A 261 -0.32 7.80 -5.73
C LEU A 261 -1.79 7.65 -5.34
N TRP A 262 -2.16 6.48 -4.83
CA TRP A 262 -3.54 6.16 -4.44
C TRP A 262 -3.87 6.63 -3.02
N THR A 263 -2.87 6.60 -2.12
CA THR A 263 -3.04 7.08 -0.74
C THR A 263 -3.36 8.57 -0.70
N ALA A 264 -2.80 9.36 -1.63
CA ALA A 264 -3.06 10.79 -1.76
C ALA A 264 -4.54 11.14 -1.99
N PHE A 265 -5.33 10.20 -2.51
CA PHE A 265 -6.77 10.34 -2.76
C PHE A 265 -7.63 9.55 -1.77
N GLY A 266 -7.03 8.99 -0.72
CA GLY A 266 -7.75 8.23 0.32
C GLY A 266 -8.32 6.89 -0.16
N LEU A 267 -7.96 6.42 -1.36
CA LEU A 267 -8.56 5.23 -1.96
C LEU A 267 -8.22 3.96 -1.18
N PRO A 268 -9.17 3.00 -1.08
CA PRO A 268 -8.89 1.69 -0.50
C PRO A 268 -7.94 0.89 -1.41
N GLN A 269 -6.98 0.21 -0.80
CA GLN A 269 -5.91 -0.51 -1.47
C GLN A 269 -5.70 -1.87 -0.82
N ALA A 270 -5.26 -2.85 -1.59
CA ALA A 270 -4.81 -4.13 -1.08
C ALA A 270 -3.61 -4.65 -1.83
N ASN A 271 -2.91 -5.58 -1.19
CA ASN A 271 -1.84 -6.36 -1.78
C ASN A 271 -2.29 -7.82 -1.93
N ILE A 272 -2.09 -8.39 -3.11
CA ILE A 272 -2.10 -9.84 -3.34
C ILE A 272 -0.67 -10.26 -3.63
N PRO A 273 -0.11 -11.24 -2.89
CA PRO A 273 1.23 -11.73 -3.18
C PRO A 273 1.22 -12.56 -4.47
N LEU A 274 2.07 -12.17 -5.43
CA LEU A 274 2.43 -12.97 -6.58
C LEU A 274 3.65 -13.81 -6.20
N MET A 275 3.39 -15.06 -5.80
CA MET A 275 4.45 -16.02 -5.53
C MET A 275 5.17 -16.35 -6.83
N ARG A 276 6.50 -16.37 -6.73
CA ARG A 276 7.43 -16.61 -7.82
C ARG A 276 8.02 -18.01 -7.71
N ASN A 277 8.99 -18.35 -8.56
CA ASN A 277 9.63 -19.67 -8.50
C ASN A 277 10.33 -19.88 -7.15
N ASP A 278 10.62 -21.15 -6.82
CA ASP A 278 11.32 -21.50 -5.58
C ASP A 278 12.62 -20.69 -5.41
N GLY A 279 12.75 -20.02 -4.27
CA GLY A 279 13.90 -19.17 -3.93
C GLY A 279 13.83 -17.74 -4.47
N GLU A 280 12.85 -17.40 -5.32
CA GLU A 280 12.62 -16.02 -5.75
C GLU A 280 11.81 -15.23 -4.71
N LEU A 281 12.12 -13.94 -4.57
CA LEU A 281 11.40 -13.05 -3.66
C LEU A 281 9.99 -12.73 -4.18
N PRO A 282 9.01 -12.55 -3.28
CA PRO A 282 7.64 -12.23 -3.70
C PRO A 282 7.54 -10.86 -4.36
N ILE A 283 6.52 -10.70 -5.20
CA ILE A 283 6.11 -9.43 -5.81
C ILE A 283 4.66 -9.15 -5.43
N GLY A 284 4.35 -7.92 -5.06
CA GLY A 284 2.99 -7.49 -4.75
C GLY A 284 2.23 -7.02 -5.98
N LEU A 285 1.04 -7.57 -6.18
CA LEU A 285 -0.01 -6.99 -7.02
C LEU A 285 -0.88 -6.08 -6.16
N GLN A 286 -0.87 -4.79 -6.47
CA GLN A 286 -1.77 -3.85 -5.82
C GLN A 286 -3.15 -3.93 -6.45
N VAL A 287 -4.20 -3.92 -5.63
CA VAL A 287 -5.60 -3.85 -6.06
C VAL A 287 -6.22 -2.61 -5.41
N ILE A 288 -6.77 -1.72 -6.22
CA ILE A 288 -7.28 -0.40 -5.83
C ILE A 288 -8.78 -0.35 -6.13
N GLY A 289 -9.56 0.10 -5.15
CA GLY A 289 -10.99 0.31 -5.29
C GLY A 289 -11.37 1.79 -5.31
N SER A 290 -12.61 2.07 -5.72
CA SER A 290 -13.21 3.40 -5.53
C SER A 290 -13.37 3.73 -4.05
N ALA A 291 -13.28 5.01 -3.69
CA ALA A 291 -13.50 5.47 -2.32
C ALA A 291 -14.81 4.93 -1.74
N PHE A 292 -14.76 4.45 -0.50
CA PHE A 292 -15.87 3.85 0.26
C PHE A 292 -16.54 2.63 -0.40
N SER A 293 -15.92 2.04 -1.43
CA SER A 293 -16.35 0.77 -2.04
C SER A 293 -15.61 -0.43 -1.45
N ASP A 294 -15.19 -0.32 -0.20
CA ASP A 294 -14.36 -1.29 0.53
C ASP A 294 -14.88 -2.72 0.51
N ALA A 295 -16.20 -2.90 0.68
CA ALA A 295 -16.82 -4.22 0.60
C ALA A 295 -16.70 -4.85 -0.80
N LYS A 296 -16.82 -4.03 -1.86
CA LYS A 296 -16.59 -4.46 -3.25
C LYS A 296 -15.12 -4.83 -3.45
N LEU A 297 -14.20 -4.01 -2.95
CA LEU A 297 -12.77 -4.27 -3.08
C LEU A 297 -12.36 -5.58 -2.39
N LEU A 298 -12.80 -5.82 -1.15
CA LEU A 298 -12.56 -7.07 -0.42
C LEU A 298 -13.05 -8.29 -1.19
N HIS A 299 -14.26 -8.21 -1.77
CA HIS A 299 -14.76 -9.26 -2.65
C HIS A 299 -13.88 -9.46 -3.90
N CYS A 300 -13.47 -8.37 -4.56
CA CYS A 300 -12.58 -8.45 -5.71
C CYS A 300 -11.26 -9.15 -5.34
N ILE A 301 -10.67 -8.84 -4.19
CA ILE A 301 -9.42 -9.45 -3.74
C ILE A 301 -9.57 -10.95 -3.50
N GLU A 302 -10.69 -11.40 -2.95
CA GLU A 302 -10.99 -12.83 -2.80
C GLU A 302 -11.08 -13.54 -4.16
N VAL A 303 -11.82 -12.96 -5.11
CA VAL A 303 -11.97 -13.50 -6.47
C VAL A 303 -10.62 -13.55 -7.19
N LEU A 304 -9.87 -12.44 -7.20
CA LEU A 304 -8.57 -12.34 -7.87
C LEU A 304 -7.54 -13.29 -7.24
N SER A 305 -7.52 -13.41 -5.90
CA SER A 305 -6.62 -14.34 -5.21
C SER A 305 -6.96 -15.80 -5.54
N GLY A 306 -8.25 -16.16 -5.59
CA GLY A 306 -8.70 -17.49 -6.00
C GLY A 306 -8.27 -17.82 -7.43
N THR A 307 -8.45 -16.87 -8.35
CA THR A 307 -7.98 -16.98 -9.73
C THR A 307 -6.48 -17.29 -9.81
N LEU A 308 -5.63 -16.55 -9.08
CA LEU A 308 -4.18 -16.77 -9.14
C LEU A 308 -3.77 -18.14 -8.56
N ASN A 309 -4.39 -18.59 -7.48
CA ASN A 309 -4.08 -19.87 -6.83
C ASN A 309 -4.40 -21.09 -7.70
N HIS A 310 -5.41 -21.01 -8.58
CA HIS A 310 -5.71 -22.11 -9.51
C HIS A 310 -4.58 -22.42 -10.50
N ARG A 311 -3.58 -21.55 -10.65
CA ARG A 311 -2.40 -21.79 -11.52
C ARG A 311 -1.39 -22.75 -10.87
N ALA A 312 -1.32 -22.80 -9.54
CA ALA A 312 -0.37 -23.67 -8.82
C ALA A 312 -0.76 -25.17 -8.86
N GLY A 313 -2.01 -25.49 -9.22
CA GLY A 313 -2.51 -26.86 -9.29
C GLY A 313 -2.31 -27.57 -10.63
N HIS A 314 -1.63 -26.99 -11.62
CA HIS A 314 -1.41 -27.59 -12.95
C HIS A 314 0.07 -27.81 -13.30
N ALA A 315 0.98 -27.67 -12.31
CA ALA A 315 2.33 -28.20 -12.41
C ALA A 315 2.40 -29.50 -11.59
N GLN A 316 2.22 -30.64 -12.27
CA GLN A 316 2.67 -32.03 -12.00
C GLN A 316 1.75 -32.97 -12.79
N PRO A 317 2.24 -34.13 -13.28
CA PRO A 317 3.42 -34.88 -12.83
C PRO A 317 4.71 -34.57 -13.59
#